data_AF-A0A846ZDI0-F1
#
_entry.id   AF-A0A846ZDI0-F1
#
_cell.length_a   1.000
_cell.length_b   1.000
_cell.length_c   1.000
_cell.angle_alpha   90.00
_cell.angle_beta   90.00
_cell.angle_gamma   90.00
#
_symmetry.space_group_name_H-M   'P 1'
#
loop_
_entity.id
_entity.type
_entity.pdbx_description
1 polymer ?
#
loop_
_entity_poly.entity_id
_entity_poly.type
_entity_poly.pdbx_seq_one_letter_code
_entity_poly.pdbx_strand_id
1 'polypeptide(L)'
;MTDRKTVLAEEQRAVDYAYACYEGRFAANRETFRPSEVTDAHAGTAFIPDVAPEVRFEGDLDGEALVIARVDDMDEDGQAGTWYIGRRNVRNESYDTFVVNWQAPQAIEWMLRRPDDPRGMTLRRRLRCDRDRVRDFRDEIKIVPPRVTEPAPAPPGEEAAPPQKAAPPQKAAEEATEKTAAPFEGLKDFLLEDLERARDGRMRDIVETIQREQLLLVSDERKGVLVVQGGPGTGKTAVGLHRMSWLLYNKVFKTGEVLVVGPHPGFLGYVRGVLPRLGTRDVTAVELNRLWDAPRGSDPRPARLVKSDARMAEIELLGRSISPRTPFPRSIRPAGPDTVTIVPAASALRDEAVARARALASPGDDRSVAVIVPEAWHDDVPALRAALPRGGRATVLTAAEAKGLEFDHVVLVEPAGIAARTPGGNGLLYVALTRCTRSLVIVHADPLPRMLRPATDDPKEGDYVIDAPAPETQADFEAFVALIEAAVREERRSTVHERVRHALISELYGAGLLPTVDSPTADVICDGPGGKALYEVLGEGGNTYRRMRDAVLRLLEIQHAEGEPAEHRYLVLPEPPAEPWAPGVLSEAFGISVIWRTTDGWAGQDLANALGEPPASMT
;
A
#
# COMPACT_ATOMS: atom_id res chain seq x y z
N MET A 1 4.18 -37.48 -21.63
CA MET A 1 4.72 -36.30 -20.91
C MET A 1 5.86 -35.76 -21.75
N THR A 2 5.74 -34.53 -22.25
CA THR A 2 6.81 -33.85 -22.99
C THR A 2 7.99 -33.60 -22.05
N ASP A 3 9.22 -33.88 -22.51
CA ASP A 3 10.44 -33.63 -21.73
C ASP A 3 10.62 -32.13 -21.47
N ARG A 4 10.97 -31.73 -20.22
CA ARG A 4 11.14 -30.32 -19.82
C ARG A 4 12.20 -29.62 -20.67
N LYS A 5 13.23 -30.35 -21.10
CA LYS A 5 14.27 -29.83 -22.01
C LYS A 5 13.70 -29.48 -23.38
N THR A 6 12.78 -30.29 -23.91
CA THR A 6 12.11 -30.01 -25.19
C THR A 6 11.29 -28.73 -25.12
N VAL A 7 10.54 -28.53 -24.03
CA VAL A 7 9.77 -27.31 -23.82
C VAL A 7 10.69 -26.10 -23.74
N LEU A 8 11.77 -26.16 -22.94
CA LEU A 8 12.74 -25.06 -22.86
C LEU A 8 13.34 -24.69 -24.22
N ALA A 9 13.67 -25.68 -25.06
CA ALA A 9 14.20 -25.43 -26.41
C ALA A 9 13.16 -24.88 -27.39
N GLU A 10 11.88 -25.19 -27.20
CA GLU A 10 10.78 -24.57 -27.95
C GLU A 10 10.61 -23.11 -27.56
N GLU A 11 10.52 -22.83 -26.25
CA GLU A 11 10.39 -21.46 -25.73
C GLU A 11 11.60 -20.60 -26.09
N GLN A 12 12.83 -21.15 -26.03
CA GLN A 12 14.03 -20.44 -26.45
C GLN A 12 13.94 -19.98 -27.92
N ARG A 13 13.52 -20.87 -28.84
CA ARG A 13 13.35 -20.51 -30.26
C ARG A 13 12.33 -19.39 -30.47
N ALA A 14 11.24 -19.39 -29.70
CA ALA A 14 10.23 -18.34 -29.77
C ALA A 14 10.74 -17.00 -29.22
N VAL A 15 11.53 -17.03 -28.13
CA VAL A 15 12.17 -15.83 -27.58
C VAL A 15 13.21 -15.28 -28.55
N ASP A 16 14.07 -16.12 -29.15
CA ASP A 16 15.04 -15.72 -30.17
C ASP A 16 14.34 -15.02 -31.35
N TYR A 17 13.21 -15.59 -31.79
CA TYR A 17 12.39 -15.00 -32.86
C TYR A 17 11.80 -13.64 -32.46
N ALA A 18 11.28 -13.50 -31.23
CA ALA A 18 10.78 -12.22 -30.72
C ALA A 18 11.86 -11.13 -30.70
N TYR A 19 13.08 -11.47 -30.26
CA TYR A 19 14.22 -10.55 -30.27
C TYR A 19 14.63 -10.16 -31.68
N ALA A 20 14.70 -11.12 -32.62
CA ALA A 20 15.01 -10.83 -34.02
C ALA A 20 14.00 -9.86 -34.66
N CYS A 21 12.70 -10.06 -34.43
CA CYS A 21 11.66 -9.15 -34.90
C CYS A 21 11.76 -7.76 -34.25
N TYR A 22 12.04 -7.70 -32.95
CA TYR A 22 12.18 -6.46 -32.20
C TYR A 22 13.39 -5.63 -32.67
N GLU A 23 14.56 -6.27 -32.81
CA GLU A 23 15.80 -5.63 -33.26
C GLU A 23 15.75 -5.23 -34.74
N GLY A 24 15.17 -6.06 -35.60
CA GLY A 24 15.01 -5.76 -37.03
C GLY A 24 14.17 -4.50 -37.27
N ARG A 25 13.10 -4.32 -36.49
CA ARG A 25 12.30 -3.09 -36.52
C ARG A 25 13.04 -1.89 -35.93
N PHE A 26 13.82 -2.09 -34.87
CA PHE A 26 14.64 -1.04 -34.27
C PHE A 26 15.67 -0.49 -35.27
N ALA A 27 16.30 -1.37 -36.06
CA ALA A 27 17.21 -0.99 -37.14
C ALA A 27 16.50 -0.21 -38.26
N ALA A 28 15.35 -0.70 -38.76
CA ALA A 28 14.60 -0.06 -39.83
C ALA A 28 14.07 1.36 -39.46
N ASN A 29 13.62 1.54 -38.22
CA ASN A 29 13.13 2.83 -37.73
C ASN A 29 14.25 3.87 -37.55
N ARG A 30 15.48 3.44 -37.22
CA ARG A 30 16.64 4.35 -37.12
C ARG A 30 17.03 4.97 -38.46
N GLU A 31 16.85 4.24 -39.56
CA GLU A 31 17.22 4.72 -40.91
C GLU A 31 16.18 5.66 -41.52
N THR A 32 14.92 5.61 -41.07
CA THR A 32 13.79 6.35 -41.67
C THR A 32 13.60 7.75 -41.08
N PHE A 33 14.20 8.07 -39.94
CA PHE A 33 13.99 9.34 -39.24
C PHE A 33 14.91 10.47 -39.76
N ARG A 34 14.32 11.51 -40.38
CA ARG A 34 14.95 12.82 -40.62
C ARG A 34 14.31 13.87 -39.68
N PRO A 35 15.09 14.66 -38.93
CA PRO A 35 14.51 15.65 -38.01
C PRO A 35 13.89 16.80 -38.80
N SER A 36 12.57 16.98 -38.71
CA SER A 36 11.89 18.17 -39.23
C SER A 36 11.11 18.86 -38.10
N GLU A 37 11.58 20.07 -37.77
CA GLU A 37 10.86 21.25 -37.27
C GLU A 37 9.68 21.02 -36.30
N VAL A 38 9.95 21.17 -35.00
CA VAL A 38 8.93 21.50 -34.00
C VAL A 38 9.18 22.95 -33.58
N THR A 39 8.32 23.85 -34.04
CA THR A 39 8.31 25.26 -33.65
C THR A 39 7.69 25.43 -32.27
N ASP A 40 8.38 26.19 -31.43
CA ASP A 40 7.93 26.70 -30.13
C ASP A 40 6.56 27.38 -30.20
N ALA A 41 5.65 27.03 -29.27
CA ALA A 41 4.73 27.99 -28.68
C ALA A 41 4.14 27.45 -27.37
N HIS A 42 4.35 28.22 -26.28
CA HIS A 42 3.73 28.17 -24.94
C HIS A 42 4.47 27.37 -23.85
N ALA A 43 5.61 27.91 -23.40
CA ALA A 43 6.19 27.58 -22.09
C ALA A 43 6.34 28.85 -21.25
N GLY A 44 5.56 28.93 -20.17
CA GLY A 44 5.69 29.93 -19.11
C GLY A 44 5.66 29.22 -17.76
N THR A 45 6.75 28.53 -17.40
CA THR A 45 7.24 28.27 -16.03
C THR A 45 8.48 27.37 -16.10
N ALA A 46 9.60 27.91 -15.59
CA ALA A 46 10.90 27.30 -15.29
C ALA A 46 11.28 25.99 -16.03
N PHE A 47 11.83 26.16 -17.22
CA PHE A 47 12.63 25.16 -17.95
C PHE A 47 13.95 24.92 -17.18
N ILE A 48 14.28 23.66 -16.87
CA ILE A 48 15.66 23.27 -16.53
C ILE A 48 16.39 23.03 -17.87
N PRO A 49 17.44 23.79 -18.20
CA PRO A 49 18.16 23.63 -19.46
C PRO A 49 19.22 22.54 -19.29
N ASP A 50 18.96 21.31 -19.79
CA ASP A 50 19.96 20.44 -20.46
C ASP A 50 19.37 19.08 -20.94
N VAL A 51 18.17 19.06 -21.51
CA VAL A 51 17.65 17.85 -22.16
C VAL A 51 17.54 18.16 -23.64
N ALA A 52 18.52 17.69 -24.41
CA ALA A 52 18.43 17.64 -25.86
C ALA A 52 17.09 17.01 -26.27
N PRO A 53 16.46 17.43 -27.38
CA PRO A 53 15.23 16.82 -27.85
C PRO A 53 15.53 15.39 -28.33
N GLU A 54 15.56 14.44 -27.39
CA GLU A 54 15.59 13.02 -27.68
C GLU A 54 14.22 12.63 -28.24
N VAL A 55 14.20 12.55 -29.56
CA VAL A 55 13.33 11.74 -30.39
C VAL A 55 12.58 10.64 -29.63
N ARG A 56 11.27 10.52 -29.92
CA ARG A 56 10.35 9.46 -29.45
C ARG A 56 10.83 8.06 -29.89
N PHE A 57 11.85 7.53 -29.23
CA PHE A 57 12.38 6.19 -29.48
C PHE A 57 11.74 5.19 -28.52
N GLU A 58 11.13 4.15 -29.08
CA GLU A 58 10.74 2.91 -28.41
C GLU A 58 12.02 2.31 -27.78
N GLY A 59 12.25 2.63 -26.50
CA GLY A 59 13.57 2.58 -25.86
C GLY A 59 14.14 1.18 -25.62
N ASP A 60 15.48 1.16 -25.48
CA ASP A 60 16.29 0.03 -25.00
C ASP A 60 15.66 -0.64 -23.77
N LEU A 61 15.69 -1.97 -23.73
CA LEU A 61 15.20 -2.79 -22.62
C LEU A 61 16.11 -2.69 -21.38
N ASP A 62 17.27 -2.02 -21.48
CA ASP A 62 18.22 -1.75 -20.38
C ASP A 62 18.63 -3.04 -19.65
N GLY A 63 18.79 -4.10 -20.44
CA GLY A 63 19.16 -5.43 -19.98
C GLY A 63 18.03 -6.28 -19.38
N GLU A 64 16.77 -5.85 -19.43
CA GLU A 64 15.60 -6.64 -19.00
C GLU A 64 15.11 -7.58 -20.13
N ALA A 65 14.37 -8.63 -19.77
CA ALA A 65 13.82 -9.59 -20.72
C ALA A 65 12.62 -9.02 -21.50
N LEU A 66 12.59 -9.25 -22.82
CA LEU A 66 11.47 -8.83 -23.68
C LEU A 66 10.20 -9.62 -23.40
N VAL A 67 10.32 -10.95 -23.25
CA VAL A 67 9.21 -11.90 -23.14
C VAL A 67 9.13 -12.45 -21.72
N ILE A 68 7.92 -12.47 -21.15
CA ILE A 68 7.68 -12.87 -19.76
C ILE A 68 6.75 -14.08 -19.63
N ALA A 69 5.87 -14.31 -20.60
CA ALA A 69 4.91 -15.41 -20.54
C ALA A 69 4.45 -15.83 -21.95
N ARG A 70 3.94 -17.05 -22.03
CA ARG A 70 3.21 -17.60 -23.17
C ARG A 70 1.76 -17.85 -22.78
N VAL A 71 0.86 -17.57 -23.71
CA VAL A 71 -0.58 -17.82 -23.60
C VAL A 71 -1.04 -18.56 -24.85
N ASP A 72 -1.68 -19.70 -24.65
CA ASP A 72 -2.44 -20.38 -25.72
C ASP A 72 -3.93 -20.20 -25.40
N ASP A 73 -4.63 -19.43 -26.23
CA ASP A 73 -6.04 -19.04 -26.04
C ASP A 73 -6.81 -19.19 -27.37
N MET A 74 -8.12 -19.07 -27.31
CA MET A 74 -8.95 -18.97 -28.51
C MET A 74 -9.03 -17.50 -28.94
N ASP A 75 -8.86 -17.22 -30.23
CA ASP A 75 -9.08 -15.89 -30.78
C ASP A 75 -10.58 -15.54 -30.91
N GLU A 76 -10.87 -14.34 -31.41
CA GLU A 76 -12.25 -13.84 -31.59
C GLU A 76 -13.09 -14.72 -32.55
N ASP A 77 -12.44 -15.44 -33.46
CA ASP A 77 -13.06 -16.35 -34.42
C ASP A 77 -13.16 -17.80 -33.89
N GLY A 78 -12.71 -18.04 -32.65
CA GLY A 78 -12.71 -19.35 -32.01
C GLY A 78 -11.62 -20.29 -32.50
N GLN A 79 -10.55 -19.77 -33.11
CA GLN A 79 -9.37 -20.54 -33.49
C GLN A 79 -8.32 -20.49 -32.39
N ALA A 80 -7.64 -21.62 -32.14
CA ALA A 80 -6.57 -21.67 -31.17
C ALA A 80 -5.34 -20.90 -31.70
N GLY A 81 -4.85 -19.94 -30.90
CA GLY A 81 -3.65 -19.18 -31.19
C GLY A 81 -2.64 -19.23 -30.03
N THR A 82 -1.40 -18.93 -30.34
CA THR A 82 -0.31 -18.77 -29.36
C THR A 82 0.19 -17.34 -29.41
N TRP A 83 0.17 -16.68 -28.26
CA TRP A 83 0.71 -15.34 -28.06
C TRP A 83 1.73 -15.34 -26.94
N TYR A 84 2.64 -14.38 -27.02
CA TYR A 84 3.56 -14.10 -25.92
C TYR A 84 3.18 -12.77 -25.26
N ILE A 85 3.33 -12.68 -23.95
CA ILE A 85 3.23 -11.43 -23.22
C ILE A 85 4.66 -10.93 -22.99
N GLY A 86 4.88 -9.62 -23.15
CA GLY A 86 6.19 -9.01 -22.99
C GLY A 86 6.15 -7.53 -22.64
N ARG A 87 7.34 -6.92 -22.55
CA ARG A 87 7.53 -5.50 -22.19
C ARG A 87 7.18 -4.53 -23.32
N ARG A 88 7.15 -5.01 -24.55
CA ARG A 88 6.90 -4.24 -25.77
C ARG A 88 5.99 -5.04 -26.70
N ASN A 89 5.27 -4.34 -27.56
CA ASN A 89 4.57 -5.00 -28.65
C ASN A 89 5.61 -5.38 -29.71
N VAL A 90 5.60 -6.64 -30.15
CA VAL A 90 6.44 -7.12 -31.25
C VAL A 90 5.53 -7.70 -32.30
N ARG A 91 5.72 -7.24 -33.53
CA ARG A 91 5.02 -7.75 -34.70
C ARG A 91 5.99 -8.56 -35.55
N ASN A 92 5.49 -9.64 -36.14
CA ASN A 92 6.26 -10.45 -37.07
C ASN A 92 6.38 -9.74 -38.44
N GLU A 93 7.02 -10.40 -39.40
CA GLU A 93 7.20 -9.90 -40.78
C GLU A 93 5.86 -9.69 -41.52
N SER A 94 4.82 -10.45 -41.16
CA SER A 94 3.45 -10.32 -41.68
C SER A 94 2.65 -9.21 -41.01
N TYR A 95 3.26 -8.46 -40.07
CA TYR A 95 2.62 -7.45 -39.21
C TYR A 95 1.60 -7.98 -38.18
N ASP A 96 1.52 -9.29 -37.98
CA ASP A 96 0.73 -9.87 -36.91
C ASP A 96 1.43 -9.68 -35.57
N THR A 97 0.65 -9.44 -34.51
CA THR A 97 1.21 -9.24 -33.17
C THR A 97 1.64 -10.59 -32.58
N PHE A 98 2.94 -10.76 -32.37
CA PHE A 98 3.54 -11.96 -31.80
C PHE A 98 3.76 -11.82 -30.29
N VAL A 99 4.29 -10.68 -29.85
CA VAL A 99 4.40 -10.32 -28.43
C VAL A 99 3.43 -9.18 -28.14
N VAL A 100 2.52 -9.40 -27.21
CA VAL A 100 1.57 -8.42 -26.69
C VAL A 100 2.20 -7.73 -25.48
N ASN A 101 2.21 -6.40 -25.46
CA ASN A 101 2.66 -5.64 -24.30
C ASN A 101 1.79 -5.98 -23.09
N TRP A 102 2.42 -6.27 -21.94
CA TRP A 102 1.75 -6.57 -20.67
C TRP A 102 0.73 -5.51 -20.24
N GLN A 103 0.89 -4.28 -20.71
CA GLN A 103 0.00 -3.15 -20.41
C GLN A 103 -1.31 -3.17 -21.21
N ALA A 104 -1.37 -3.96 -22.28
CA ALA A 104 -2.55 -4.05 -23.13
C ALA A 104 -3.73 -4.71 -22.39
N PRO A 105 -4.98 -4.23 -22.58
CA PRO A 105 -6.15 -4.81 -21.93
C PRO A 105 -6.27 -6.33 -22.09
N GLN A 106 -5.97 -6.85 -23.29
CA GLN A 106 -5.95 -8.28 -23.57
C GLN A 106 -4.94 -9.05 -22.70
N ALA A 107 -3.73 -8.50 -22.53
CA ALA A 107 -2.71 -9.12 -21.69
C ALA A 107 -3.11 -9.11 -20.21
N ILE A 108 -3.75 -8.03 -19.74
CA ILE A 108 -4.30 -7.94 -18.39
C ILE A 108 -5.37 -9.03 -18.17
N GLU A 109 -6.30 -9.20 -19.10
CA GLU A 109 -7.30 -10.28 -19.00
C GLU A 109 -6.65 -11.65 -18.90
N TRP A 110 -5.69 -11.97 -19.79
CA TRP A 110 -4.99 -13.25 -19.74
C TRP A 110 -4.27 -13.48 -18.41
N MET A 111 -3.59 -12.47 -17.86
CA MET A 111 -2.89 -12.57 -16.58
C MET A 111 -3.84 -12.66 -15.37
N LEU A 112 -5.05 -12.10 -15.48
CA LEU A 112 -6.08 -12.15 -14.43
C LEU A 112 -6.99 -13.37 -14.50
N ARG A 113 -6.94 -14.20 -15.55
CA ARG A 113 -7.71 -15.46 -15.61
C ARG A 113 -7.28 -16.43 -14.50
N ARG A 114 -8.23 -17.25 -14.02
CA ARG A 114 -7.97 -18.24 -12.97
C ARG A 114 -7.98 -19.66 -13.53
N PRO A 115 -7.30 -20.63 -12.91
CA PRO A 115 -7.40 -22.03 -13.30
C PRO A 115 -8.82 -22.59 -13.24
N ASP A 116 -9.65 -22.12 -12.31
CA ASP A 116 -11.08 -22.49 -12.15
C ASP A 116 -12.02 -21.80 -13.14
N ASP A 117 -11.58 -20.72 -13.79
CA ASP A 117 -12.31 -20.01 -14.86
C ASP A 117 -11.35 -19.58 -15.98
N PRO A 118 -10.91 -20.53 -16.83
CA PRO A 118 -9.89 -20.27 -17.85
C PRO A 118 -10.41 -19.55 -19.10
N ARG A 119 -11.74 -19.48 -19.29
CA ARG A 119 -12.41 -18.77 -20.40
C ARG A 119 -11.81 -19.02 -21.79
N GLY A 120 -11.57 -20.28 -22.14
CA GLY A 120 -10.99 -20.67 -23.44
C GLY A 120 -9.46 -20.80 -23.44
N MET A 121 -8.77 -20.30 -22.41
CA MET A 121 -7.32 -20.41 -22.31
C MET A 121 -6.91 -21.84 -21.99
N THR A 122 -6.09 -22.44 -22.84
CA THR A 122 -5.61 -23.81 -22.68
C THR A 122 -4.26 -23.86 -21.97
N LEU A 123 -3.43 -22.83 -22.14
CA LEU A 123 -2.13 -22.72 -21.49
C LEU A 123 -1.87 -21.27 -21.05
N ARG A 124 -1.41 -21.09 -19.81
CA ARG A 124 -0.65 -19.91 -19.38
C ARG A 124 0.65 -20.36 -18.75
N ARG A 125 1.77 -20.01 -19.37
CA ARG A 125 3.12 -20.37 -18.92
C ARG A 125 3.90 -19.10 -18.62
N ARG A 126 4.41 -18.96 -17.39
CA ARG A 126 5.44 -17.96 -17.09
C ARG A 126 6.80 -18.46 -17.55
N LEU A 127 7.56 -17.57 -18.16
CA LEU A 127 8.93 -17.80 -18.59
C LEU A 127 9.87 -16.99 -17.71
N ARG A 128 10.99 -17.61 -17.32
CA ARG A 128 12.07 -16.93 -16.64
C ARG A 128 13.19 -16.71 -17.65
N CYS A 129 13.35 -15.47 -18.04
CA CYS A 129 14.30 -15.07 -19.07
C CYS A 129 15.42 -14.24 -18.43
N ASP A 130 16.65 -14.50 -18.86
CA ASP A 130 17.81 -13.64 -18.63
C ASP A 130 18.12 -12.99 -19.97
N ARG A 131 17.51 -11.82 -20.20
CA ARG A 131 17.42 -11.16 -21.52
C ARG A 131 16.77 -12.08 -22.56
N ASP A 132 17.55 -12.54 -23.52
CA ASP A 132 17.20 -13.42 -24.62
C ASP A 132 17.22 -14.90 -24.22
N ARG A 133 17.80 -15.26 -23.07
CA ARG A 133 17.97 -16.66 -22.67
C ARG A 133 16.87 -17.14 -21.72
N VAL A 134 16.11 -18.16 -22.15
CA VAL A 134 15.13 -18.85 -21.31
C VAL A 134 15.85 -19.77 -20.31
N ARG A 135 15.77 -19.43 -19.04
CA ARG A 135 16.35 -20.20 -17.93
C ARG A 135 15.41 -21.28 -17.45
N ASP A 136 14.15 -20.93 -17.27
CA ASP A 136 13.16 -21.85 -16.74
C ASP A 136 11.71 -21.47 -17.12
N PHE A 137 10.75 -22.36 -16.85
CA PHE A 137 9.33 -22.05 -17.03
C PHE A 137 8.43 -22.71 -15.97
N ARG A 138 7.24 -22.10 -15.81
CA ARG A 138 6.16 -22.58 -14.95
C ARG A 138 4.80 -22.49 -15.65
N ASP A 139 4.11 -23.62 -15.74
CA ASP A 139 2.72 -23.66 -16.21
C ASP A 139 1.79 -23.25 -15.03
N GLU A 140 1.05 -22.16 -15.18
CA GLU A 140 0.04 -21.71 -14.20
C GLU A 140 -1.36 -22.23 -14.53
N ILE A 141 -1.68 -22.30 -15.82
CA ILE A 141 -2.91 -22.90 -16.34
C ILE A 141 -2.49 -23.88 -17.42
N LYS A 142 -2.99 -25.11 -17.34
CA LYS A 142 -2.74 -26.15 -18.34
C LYS A 142 -3.94 -27.06 -18.39
N ILE A 143 -4.81 -26.84 -19.37
CA ILE A 143 -5.94 -27.71 -19.65
C ILE A 143 -5.42 -28.75 -20.63
N VAL A 144 -5.25 -29.98 -20.16
CA VAL A 144 -5.01 -31.11 -21.06
C VAL A 144 -6.39 -31.47 -21.63
N PRO A 145 -6.64 -31.29 -22.94
CA PRO A 145 -7.91 -31.74 -23.51
C PRO A 145 -8.04 -33.25 -23.23
N PRO A 146 -9.24 -33.75 -22.89
CA PRO A 146 -9.45 -35.18 -22.77
C PRO A 146 -9.01 -35.81 -24.10
N ARG A 147 -8.18 -36.86 -24.03
CA ARG A 147 -7.87 -37.64 -25.22
C ARG A 147 -9.19 -38.06 -25.85
N VAL A 148 -9.51 -37.51 -27.02
CA VAL A 148 -10.48 -38.12 -27.90
C VAL A 148 -9.86 -39.46 -28.27
N THR A 149 -10.29 -40.53 -27.61
CA THR A 149 -10.09 -41.86 -28.15
C THR A 149 -10.86 -41.89 -29.46
N GLU A 150 -10.16 -41.70 -30.57
CA GLU A 150 -10.67 -42.12 -31.86
C GLU A 150 -11.11 -43.58 -31.71
N PRO A 151 -12.35 -43.94 -32.11
CA PRO A 151 -12.76 -45.33 -32.10
C PRO A 151 -11.77 -46.09 -32.98
N ALA A 152 -11.12 -47.10 -32.38
CA ALA A 152 -10.21 -47.97 -33.10
C ALA A 152 -10.89 -48.49 -34.37
N PRO A 153 -10.20 -48.51 -35.54
CA PRO A 153 -10.78 -49.04 -36.75
C PRO A 153 -11.19 -50.49 -36.50
N ALA A 154 -12.45 -50.80 -36.80
CA ALA A 154 -13.01 -52.13 -36.63
C ALA A 154 -12.16 -53.17 -37.39
N PRO A 155 -11.80 -54.31 -36.78
CA PRO A 155 -11.10 -55.37 -37.49
C PRO A 155 -12.02 -55.96 -38.57
N PRO A 156 -11.49 -56.32 -39.75
CA PRO A 156 -12.26 -57.00 -40.78
C PRO A 156 -12.68 -58.39 -40.30
N GLY A 157 -13.91 -58.77 -40.63
CA GLY A 157 -14.59 -59.94 -40.13
C GLY A 157 -13.88 -61.26 -40.42
N GLU A 158 -13.99 -62.16 -39.46
CA GLU A 158 -13.69 -63.58 -39.63
C GLU A 158 -14.76 -64.43 -38.94
N GLU A 159 -15.01 -65.56 -39.60
CA GLU A 159 -16.14 -66.47 -39.45
C GLU A 159 -16.25 -67.18 -38.10
N ALA A 160 -17.48 -67.63 -37.83
CA ALA A 160 -17.92 -68.30 -36.62
C ALA A 160 -17.42 -69.76 -36.52
N ALA A 161 -17.02 -70.17 -35.31
CA ALA A 161 -17.09 -71.54 -34.77
C ALA A 161 -16.99 -71.52 -33.21
N PRO A 162 -17.32 -72.60 -32.46
CA PRO A 162 -18.54 -72.73 -31.64
C PRO A 162 -18.27 -72.75 -30.11
N PRO A 163 -19.30 -72.87 -29.22
CA PRO A 163 -19.24 -72.36 -27.85
C PRO A 163 -18.72 -73.38 -26.83
N GLN A 164 -17.99 -72.92 -25.80
CA GLN A 164 -17.71 -73.71 -24.59
C GLN A 164 -17.89 -72.92 -23.27
N LYS A 165 -18.96 -73.31 -22.57
CA LYS A 165 -19.21 -73.50 -21.12
C LYS A 165 -18.74 -72.46 -20.06
N ALA A 166 -19.74 -71.95 -19.31
CA ALA A 166 -19.65 -71.38 -17.95
C ALA A 166 -19.24 -72.45 -16.91
N ALA A 167 -18.62 -72.20 -15.74
CA ALA A 167 -18.80 -71.22 -14.64
C ALA A 167 -17.67 -71.46 -13.56
N PRO A 168 -17.64 -70.87 -12.34
CA PRO A 168 -17.72 -69.48 -11.83
C PRO A 168 -16.54 -69.16 -10.83
N PRO A 169 -16.64 -68.24 -9.83
CA PRO A 169 -15.76 -67.07 -9.67
C PRO A 169 -14.67 -67.18 -8.57
N GLN A 170 -13.55 -66.47 -8.70
CA GLN A 170 -12.68 -66.17 -7.56
C GLN A 170 -12.28 -64.68 -7.52
N LYS A 171 -12.55 -64.10 -6.34
CA LYS A 171 -12.35 -62.69 -5.98
C LYS A 171 -10.88 -62.39 -5.67
N ALA A 172 -10.44 -61.25 -6.19
CA ALA A 172 -9.62 -60.21 -5.57
C ALA A 172 -8.44 -60.61 -4.66
N ALA A 173 -7.24 -60.32 -5.15
CA ALA A 173 -6.18 -59.67 -4.37
C ALA A 173 -5.33 -58.83 -5.35
N GLU A 174 -5.50 -57.52 -5.28
CA GLU A 174 -4.72 -56.51 -5.97
C GLU A 174 -3.33 -56.40 -5.34
N GLU A 175 -2.28 -56.70 -6.10
CA GLU A 175 -0.96 -56.10 -5.94
C GLU A 175 -0.40 -55.79 -7.33
N ALA A 176 -0.55 -54.54 -7.74
CA ALA A 176 0.30 -53.93 -8.75
C ALA A 176 0.42 -52.44 -8.39
N THR A 177 1.42 -52.15 -7.56
CA THR A 177 1.93 -50.81 -7.25
C THR A 177 2.05 -49.98 -8.52
N GLU A 178 1.08 -49.11 -8.72
CA GLU A 178 1.08 -48.02 -9.67
C GLU A 178 2.20 -47.05 -9.25
N LYS A 179 3.31 -47.03 -10.01
CA LYS A 179 4.32 -45.98 -9.89
C LYS A 179 3.69 -44.67 -10.34
N THR A 180 3.01 -43.99 -9.42
CA THR A 180 2.54 -42.63 -9.61
C THR A 180 3.76 -41.75 -9.89
N ALA A 181 3.79 -41.14 -11.08
CA ALA A 181 4.78 -40.15 -11.47
C ALA A 181 4.83 -39.04 -10.41
N ALA A 182 6.03 -38.78 -9.88
CA ALA A 182 6.26 -37.75 -8.88
C ALA A 182 5.82 -36.36 -9.42
N PRO A 183 4.87 -35.67 -8.77
CA PRO A 183 4.55 -34.30 -9.13
C PRO A 183 5.21 -33.32 -8.14
N PHE A 184 5.81 -32.25 -8.70
CA PHE A 184 6.21 -30.99 -8.04
C PHE A 184 7.50 -30.93 -7.21
N GLU A 185 8.64 -31.31 -7.79
CA GLU A 185 9.96 -30.98 -7.21
C GLU A 185 10.44 -29.54 -7.52
N GLY A 186 9.93 -28.92 -8.61
CA GLY A 186 10.40 -27.60 -9.09
C GLY A 186 9.81 -26.35 -8.42
N LEU A 187 8.94 -26.48 -7.41
CA LEU A 187 8.35 -25.31 -6.72
C LEU A 187 9.36 -24.62 -5.79
N LYS A 188 10.32 -25.38 -5.24
CA LYS A 188 11.35 -24.88 -4.32
C LYS A 188 12.35 -24.00 -5.04
N ASP A 189 12.89 -24.45 -6.17
CA ASP A 189 13.97 -23.77 -6.89
C ASP A 189 13.51 -22.42 -7.46
N PHE A 190 12.28 -22.34 -7.99
CA PHE A 190 11.78 -21.11 -8.59
C PHE A 190 11.58 -19.97 -7.57
N LEU A 191 10.99 -20.27 -6.40
CA LEU A 191 10.74 -19.26 -5.36
C LEU A 191 12.01 -18.87 -4.60
N LEU A 192 12.90 -19.84 -4.31
CA LEU A 192 14.17 -19.62 -3.59
C LEU A 192 15.22 -18.89 -4.45
N GLU A 193 15.29 -19.15 -5.76
CA GLU A 193 16.21 -18.40 -6.63
C GLU A 193 15.72 -16.97 -6.92
N ASP A 194 14.40 -16.75 -6.96
CA ASP A 194 13.84 -15.39 -7.02
C ASP A 194 14.09 -14.60 -5.72
N LEU A 195 14.10 -15.31 -4.57
CA LEU A 195 14.50 -14.81 -3.26
C LEU A 195 15.99 -14.38 -3.21
N GLU A 196 16.90 -15.18 -3.79
CA GLU A 196 18.34 -14.87 -3.80
C GLU A 196 18.69 -13.68 -4.67
N ARG A 197 18.03 -13.55 -5.83
CA ARG A 197 18.18 -12.39 -6.70
C ARG A 197 17.87 -11.13 -5.87
N ALA A 198 16.83 -11.09 -5.03
CA ALA A 198 16.31 -9.87 -4.35
C ALA A 198 17.31 -9.09 -3.44
N ARG A 199 18.53 -9.60 -3.24
CA ARG A 199 19.54 -9.05 -2.32
C ARG A 199 20.47 -7.97 -2.91
N ASP A 200 20.43 -7.69 -4.21
CA ASP A 200 21.41 -6.81 -4.89
C ASP A 200 21.23 -5.30 -4.64
N GLY A 201 20.35 -4.89 -3.73
CA GLY A 201 20.17 -3.48 -3.32
C GLY A 201 19.53 -2.55 -4.36
N ARG A 202 19.17 -3.04 -5.56
CA ARG A 202 18.37 -2.31 -6.56
C ARG A 202 16.93 -2.85 -6.59
N MET A 203 15.93 -1.98 -6.48
CA MET A 203 14.52 -2.37 -6.56
C MET A 203 14.20 -2.84 -7.98
N ARG A 204 13.58 -4.01 -8.10
CA ARG A 204 13.25 -4.62 -9.39
C ARG A 204 11.99 -4.06 -10.00
N ASP A 205 11.98 -4.07 -11.32
CA ASP A 205 10.77 -4.16 -12.10
C ASP A 205 10.02 -5.45 -11.74
N ILE A 206 8.71 -5.36 -11.49
CA ILE A 206 7.91 -6.49 -11.03
C ILE A 206 7.14 -7.17 -12.15
N VAL A 207 7.25 -6.74 -13.42
CA VAL A 207 6.43 -7.26 -14.52
C VAL A 207 6.51 -8.78 -14.64
N GLU A 208 7.71 -9.37 -14.50
CA GLU A 208 7.91 -10.83 -14.52
C GLU A 208 7.28 -11.54 -13.31
N THR A 209 7.28 -10.88 -12.16
CA THR A 209 6.85 -11.44 -10.87
C THR A 209 5.51 -10.88 -10.39
N ILE A 210 4.80 -10.13 -11.23
CA ILE A 210 3.63 -9.36 -10.78
C ILE A 210 2.56 -10.35 -10.33
N GLN A 211 2.09 -10.15 -9.11
CA GLN A 211 1.02 -10.97 -8.55
C GLN A 211 -0.34 -10.46 -9.08
N ARG A 212 -1.32 -11.36 -9.13
CA ARG A 212 -2.67 -11.05 -9.63
C ARG A 212 -3.29 -9.86 -8.91
N GLU A 213 -3.17 -9.83 -7.59
CA GLU A 213 -3.74 -8.79 -6.72
C GLU A 213 -3.06 -7.44 -6.96
N GLN A 214 -1.74 -7.45 -7.17
CA GLN A 214 -0.98 -6.26 -7.55
C GLN A 214 -1.39 -5.80 -8.95
N LEU A 215 -1.58 -6.72 -9.89
CA LEU A 215 -2.03 -6.42 -11.25
C LEU A 215 -3.42 -5.78 -11.24
N LEU A 216 -4.35 -6.26 -10.41
CA LEU A 216 -5.67 -5.62 -10.23
C LEU A 216 -5.54 -4.16 -9.77
N LEU A 217 -4.61 -3.84 -8.87
CA LEU A 217 -4.34 -2.46 -8.45
C LEU A 217 -3.69 -1.64 -9.57
N VAL A 218 -2.83 -2.27 -10.37
CA VAL A 218 -2.15 -1.62 -11.50
C VAL A 218 -3.14 -1.26 -12.61
N SER A 219 -4.05 -2.17 -12.96
CA SER A 219 -4.99 -2.02 -14.08
C SER A 219 -6.37 -1.48 -13.69
N ASP A 220 -6.53 -0.96 -12.47
CA ASP A 220 -7.81 -0.41 -12.01
C ASP A 220 -8.13 0.93 -12.68
N GLU A 221 -9.19 0.99 -13.48
CA GLU A 221 -9.59 2.20 -14.23
C GLU A 221 -10.43 3.20 -13.41
N ARG A 222 -10.76 2.88 -12.16
CA ARG A 222 -11.63 3.75 -11.34
C ARG A 222 -11.03 5.15 -11.18
N LYS A 223 -11.87 6.16 -11.40
CA LYS A 223 -11.56 7.57 -11.18
C LYS A 223 -11.64 7.91 -9.69
N GLY A 224 -10.71 8.73 -9.19
CA GLY A 224 -10.68 9.19 -7.81
C GLY A 224 -9.37 8.85 -7.10
N VAL A 225 -9.43 8.72 -5.78
CA VAL A 225 -8.26 8.45 -4.93
C VAL A 225 -8.07 6.95 -4.76
N LEU A 226 -6.91 6.43 -5.16
CA LEU A 226 -6.46 5.08 -4.82
C LEU A 226 -5.38 5.16 -3.73
N VAL A 227 -5.64 4.52 -2.59
CA VAL A 227 -4.67 4.37 -1.51
C VAL A 227 -4.09 2.95 -1.54
N VAL A 228 -2.79 2.83 -1.80
CA VAL A 228 -2.08 1.55 -1.74
C VAL A 228 -1.38 1.45 -0.38
N GLN A 229 -2.08 0.86 0.59
CA GLN A 229 -1.56 0.63 1.94
C GLN A 229 -0.96 -0.77 2.08
N GLY A 230 0.21 -0.86 2.73
CA GLY A 230 0.93 -2.11 2.94
C GLY A 230 2.21 -1.90 3.75
N GLY A 231 2.72 -2.98 4.37
CA GLY A 231 3.92 -2.92 5.21
C GLY A 231 5.23 -2.72 4.43
N PRO A 232 6.38 -2.60 5.11
CA PRO A 232 7.69 -2.47 4.46
C PRO A 232 7.95 -3.64 3.50
N GLY A 233 8.48 -3.34 2.31
CA GLY A 233 8.83 -4.37 1.32
C GLY A 233 7.65 -5.08 0.64
N THR A 234 6.40 -4.61 0.80
CA THR A 234 5.21 -5.17 0.11
C THR A 234 5.00 -4.63 -1.31
N GLY A 235 6.08 -4.30 -2.03
CA GLY A 235 5.99 -3.83 -3.42
C GLY A 235 5.20 -2.54 -3.72
N LYS A 236 4.76 -1.76 -2.71
CA LYS A 236 3.88 -0.58 -2.91
C LYS A 236 4.38 0.40 -3.98
N THR A 237 5.65 0.76 -3.91
CA THR A 237 6.27 1.67 -4.88
C THR A 237 6.27 1.07 -6.27
N ALA A 238 6.55 -0.23 -6.39
CA ALA A 238 6.49 -0.92 -7.68
C ALA A 238 5.06 -0.89 -8.23
N VAL A 239 4.03 -1.24 -7.44
CA VAL A 239 2.61 -1.14 -7.83
C VAL A 239 2.27 0.27 -8.31
N GLY A 240 2.66 1.31 -7.57
CA GLY A 240 2.39 2.70 -7.95
C GLY A 240 3.02 3.11 -9.28
N LEU A 241 4.28 2.74 -9.52
CA LEU A 241 4.98 3.06 -10.77
C LEU A 241 4.43 2.27 -11.97
N HIS A 242 4.11 0.99 -11.77
CA HIS A 242 3.52 0.16 -12.82
C HIS A 242 2.11 0.63 -13.16
N ARG A 243 1.31 1.02 -12.15
CA ARG A 243 0.00 1.64 -12.35
C ARG A 243 0.11 2.90 -13.19
N MET A 244 1.02 3.81 -12.82
CA MET A 244 1.21 5.04 -13.57
C MET A 244 1.59 4.76 -15.03
N SER A 245 2.51 3.82 -15.25
CA SER A 245 2.91 3.41 -16.58
C SER A 245 1.74 2.81 -17.38
N TRP A 246 0.92 1.98 -16.74
CA TRP A 246 -0.28 1.38 -17.33
C TRP A 246 -1.34 2.43 -17.70
N LEU A 247 -1.60 3.40 -16.82
CA LEU A 247 -2.55 4.50 -17.07
C LEU A 247 -2.12 5.38 -18.25
N LEU A 248 -0.81 5.63 -18.39
CA LEU A 248 -0.24 6.39 -19.50
C LEU A 248 -0.29 5.58 -20.81
N TYR A 249 0.05 4.29 -20.77
CA TYR A 249 -0.04 3.40 -21.94
C TYR A 249 -1.47 3.33 -22.49
N ASN A 250 -2.46 3.18 -21.60
CA ASN A 250 -3.88 3.11 -21.95
C ASN A 250 -4.53 4.48 -22.16
N LYS A 251 -3.74 5.57 -22.20
CA LYS A 251 -4.19 6.94 -22.49
C LYS A 251 -5.28 7.45 -21.53
N VAL A 252 -5.31 6.93 -20.30
CA VAL A 252 -6.19 7.46 -19.24
C VAL A 252 -5.75 8.87 -18.83
N PHE A 253 -4.44 9.10 -18.84
CA PHE A 253 -3.79 10.40 -18.65
C PHE A 253 -2.68 10.61 -19.68
N LYS A 254 -2.25 11.86 -19.85
CA LYS A 254 -1.03 12.22 -20.60
C LYS A 254 0.14 12.44 -19.66
N THR A 255 1.37 12.33 -20.15
CA THR A 255 2.60 12.48 -19.34
C THR A 255 2.67 13.82 -18.59
N GLY A 256 2.31 14.92 -19.26
CA GLY A 256 2.23 16.25 -18.66
C GLY A 256 1.11 16.46 -17.63
N GLU A 257 0.19 15.52 -17.50
CA GLU A 257 -0.90 15.54 -16.50
C GLU A 257 -0.52 14.78 -15.22
N VAL A 258 0.66 14.17 -15.17
CA VAL A 258 1.09 13.30 -14.07
C VAL A 258 2.21 13.96 -13.27
N LEU A 259 2.01 14.05 -11.95
CA LEU A 259 2.99 14.53 -10.98
C LEU A 259 3.33 13.43 -9.97
N VAL A 260 4.61 13.09 -9.86
CA VAL A 260 5.13 12.23 -8.80
C VAL A 260 5.71 13.10 -7.69
N VAL A 261 5.21 12.94 -6.47
CA VAL A 261 5.78 13.60 -5.29
C VAL A 261 6.50 12.55 -4.44
N GLY A 262 7.76 12.83 -4.09
CA GLY A 262 8.61 11.90 -3.33
C GLY A 262 9.29 12.55 -2.13
N PRO A 263 9.68 11.76 -1.12
CA PRO A 263 10.18 12.29 0.15
C PRO A 263 11.59 12.90 0.08
N HIS A 264 12.44 12.42 -0.84
CA HIS A 264 13.82 12.88 -0.97
C HIS A 264 14.37 12.66 -2.39
N PRO A 265 15.47 13.34 -2.78
CA PRO A 265 16.01 13.27 -4.14
C PRO A 265 16.43 11.86 -4.59
N GLY A 266 16.98 11.03 -3.69
CA GLY A 266 17.36 9.65 -4.01
C GLY A 266 16.18 8.79 -4.48
N PHE A 267 15.01 8.92 -3.84
CA PHE A 267 13.80 8.23 -4.27
C PHE A 267 13.34 8.71 -5.65
N LEU A 268 13.41 10.01 -5.93
CA LEU A 268 13.04 10.56 -7.23
C LEU A 268 14.02 10.16 -8.34
N GLY A 269 15.31 10.04 -8.02
CA GLY A 269 16.31 9.46 -8.91
C GLY A 269 15.98 8.02 -9.27
N TYR A 270 15.52 7.24 -8.29
CA TYR A 270 15.03 5.88 -8.51
C TYR A 270 13.81 5.86 -9.46
N VAL A 271 12.79 6.69 -9.22
CA VAL A 271 11.61 6.78 -10.11
C VAL A 271 12.02 7.11 -11.55
N ARG A 272 12.95 8.05 -11.73
CA ARG A 272 13.48 8.42 -13.05
C ARG A 272 14.21 7.27 -13.77
N GLY A 273 14.76 6.31 -13.03
CA GLY A 273 15.38 5.11 -13.61
C GLY A 273 14.38 4.03 -14.03
N VAL A 274 13.29 3.86 -13.27
CA VAL A 274 12.33 2.75 -13.50
C VAL A 274 11.32 3.04 -14.59
N LEU A 275 10.77 4.26 -14.64
CA LEU A 275 9.73 4.58 -15.62
C LEU A 275 10.19 4.38 -17.07
N PRO A 276 11.41 4.77 -17.47
CA PRO A 276 11.89 4.50 -18.83
C PRO A 276 11.90 3.01 -19.18
N ARG A 277 12.26 2.12 -18.24
CA ARG A 277 12.25 0.66 -18.45
C ARG A 277 10.83 0.16 -18.70
N LEU A 278 9.85 0.70 -17.98
CA LEU A 278 8.43 0.45 -18.19
C LEU A 278 7.87 1.06 -19.48
N GLY A 279 8.67 1.82 -20.24
CA GLY A 279 8.25 2.48 -21.48
C GLY A 279 7.60 3.84 -21.27
N THR A 280 7.79 4.44 -20.09
CA THR A 280 7.21 5.74 -19.71
C THR A 280 8.31 6.78 -19.53
N ARG A 281 8.16 7.94 -20.19
CA ARG A 281 9.09 9.07 -20.09
C ARG A 281 8.32 10.37 -19.80
N ASP A 282 9.05 11.45 -19.56
CA ASP A 282 8.52 12.81 -19.42
C ASP A 282 7.49 12.99 -18.29
N VAL A 283 7.66 12.26 -17.19
CA VAL A 283 6.84 12.41 -15.98
C VAL A 283 7.50 13.41 -15.04
N THR A 284 6.73 14.41 -14.60
CA THR A 284 7.21 15.42 -13.65
C THR A 284 7.34 14.79 -12.26
N ALA A 285 8.49 14.96 -11.63
CA ALA A 285 8.80 14.40 -10.32
C ALA A 285 9.37 15.48 -9.39
N VAL A 286 8.68 15.76 -8.27
CA VAL A 286 8.99 16.84 -7.33
C VAL A 286 9.23 16.28 -5.93
N GLU A 287 10.17 16.88 -5.21
CA GLU A 287 10.40 16.54 -3.80
C GLU A 287 9.33 17.19 -2.93
N LEU A 288 8.80 16.46 -1.94
CA LEU A 288 7.75 16.92 -1.04
C LEU A 288 8.11 18.28 -0.41
N ASN A 289 9.36 18.43 0.00
CA ASN A 289 9.93 19.64 0.56
C ASN A 289 9.87 20.86 -0.38
N ARG A 290 9.80 20.64 -1.69
CA ARG A 290 9.73 21.69 -2.72
C ARG A 290 8.31 21.96 -3.19
N LEU A 291 7.32 21.22 -2.70
CA LEU A 291 5.93 21.39 -3.08
C LEU A 291 5.32 22.67 -2.48
N TRP A 292 5.86 23.14 -1.35
CA TRP A 292 5.32 24.26 -0.60
C TRP A 292 6.42 25.03 0.15
N ASP A 293 6.29 26.36 0.21
CA ASP A 293 7.32 27.29 0.69
C ASP A 293 7.04 27.83 2.12
N ALA A 294 6.33 27.06 2.95
CA ALA A 294 5.98 27.46 4.32
C ALA A 294 6.85 26.78 5.40
N PRO A 295 6.88 27.33 6.63
CA PRO A 295 7.65 26.77 7.74
C PRO A 295 7.31 25.29 7.98
N ARG A 296 8.36 24.48 8.16
CA ARG A 296 8.22 23.06 8.51
C ARG A 296 8.34 22.89 10.02
N GLY A 297 7.45 22.09 10.60
CA GLY A 297 7.51 21.64 11.98
C GLY A 297 7.33 20.13 12.04
N SER A 298 7.86 19.50 13.10
CA SER A 298 7.47 18.14 13.46
C SER A 298 6.33 18.22 14.46
N ASP A 299 5.32 17.38 14.29
CA ASP A 299 4.28 17.25 15.31
C ASP A 299 4.90 16.77 16.64
N PRO A 300 4.59 17.41 17.78
CA PRO A 300 4.98 16.91 19.08
C PRO A 300 4.33 15.53 19.33
N ARG A 301 4.90 14.74 20.24
CA ARG A 301 4.44 13.36 20.50
C ARG A 301 2.92 13.25 20.74
N PRO A 302 2.25 14.12 21.52
CA PRO A 302 0.80 14.05 21.71
C PRO A 302 0.01 14.24 20.41
N ALA A 303 0.41 15.19 19.56
CA ALA A 303 -0.24 15.44 18.28
C ALA A 303 -0.10 14.24 17.33
N ARG A 304 1.08 13.58 17.32
CA ARG A 304 1.28 12.34 16.54
C ARG A 304 0.36 11.21 17.00
N LEU A 305 0.15 11.06 18.32
CA LEU A 305 -0.76 10.05 18.86
C LEU A 305 -2.20 10.31 18.42
N VAL A 306 -2.69 11.54 18.57
CA VAL A 306 -4.05 11.90 18.12
C VAL A 306 -4.21 11.69 16.62
N LYS A 307 -3.25 12.15 15.80
CA LYS A 307 -3.31 11.99 14.33
C LYS A 307 -3.23 10.54 13.86
N SER A 308 -2.69 9.63 14.68
CA SER A 308 -2.59 8.20 14.37
C SER A 308 -3.64 7.34 15.07
N ASP A 309 -4.53 7.95 15.87
CA ASP A 309 -5.62 7.29 16.58
C ASP A 309 -6.63 6.70 15.58
N ALA A 310 -7.18 5.51 15.89
CA ALA A 310 -8.17 4.85 15.05
C ALA A 310 -9.41 5.71 14.81
N ARG A 311 -9.78 6.58 15.76
CA ARG A 311 -10.89 7.54 15.63
C ARG A 311 -10.69 8.52 14.48
N MET A 312 -9.45 8.82 14.09
CA MET A 312 -9.17 9.67 12.92
C MET A 312 -9.67 9.03 11.61
N ALA A 313 -9.80 7.70 11.55
CA ALA A 313 -10.37 6.99 10.40
C ALA A 313 -11.90 7.10 10.33
N GLU A 314 -12.57 7.38 11.46
CA GLU A 314 -14.03 7.53 11.55
C GLU A 314 -14.50 8.95 11.21
N ILE A 315 -13.57 9.89 11.01
CA ILE A 315 -13.90 11.27 10.67
C ILE A 315 -14.23 11.41 9.17
N GLU A 316 -15.14 10.56 8.69
CA GLU A 316 -15.75 10.68 7.37
C GLU A 316 -16.36 12.08 7.18
N LEU A 317 -16.91 12.63 8.27
CA LEU A 317 -17.45 13.99 8.37
C LEU A 317 -16.43 15.08 8.02
N LEU A 318 -15.17 14.96 8.43
CA LEU A 318 -14.11 15.96 8.17
C LEU A 318 -13.62 15.89 6.72
N GLY A 319 -13.48 14.68 6.16
CA GLY A 319 -13.16 14.57 4.74
C GLY A 319 -14.30 15.08 3.84
N ARG A 320 -15.57 14.86 4.23
CA ARG A 320 -16.74 15.40 3.53
C ARG A 320 -16.83 16.93 3.64
N SER A 321 -16.44 17.54 4.76
CA SER A 321 -16.44 18.99 4.91
C SER A 321 -15.28 19.67 4.17
N ILE A 322 -14.09 19.08 4.18
CA ILE A 322 -12.89 19.62 3.48
C ILE A 322 -12.97 19.39 1.97
N SER A 323 -13.44 18.23 1.53
CA SER A 323 -13.45 17.84 0.12
C SER A 323 -14.74 17.10 -0.27
N PRO A 324 -15.90 17.79 -0.29
CA PRO A 324 -17.22 17.17 -0.44
C PRO A 324 -17.43 16.41 -1.76
N ARG A 325 -16.61 16.71 -2.78
CA ARG A 325 -16.67 16.06 -4.10
C ARG A 325 -15.72 14.85 -4.22
N THR A 326 -14.87 14.61 -3.23
CA THR A 326 -13.94 13.47 -3.23
C THR A 326 -14.58 12.29 -2.54
N PRO A 327 -14.84 11.17 -3.25
CA PRO A 327 -15.36 9.98 -2.61
C PRO A 327 -14.32 9.42 -1.63
N PHE A 328 -14.79 8.94 -0.48
CA PHE A 328 -13.92 8.29 0.50
C PHE A 328 -13.28 7.03 -0.10
N PRO A 329 -11.97 6.78 0.13
CA PRO A 329 -11.34 5.55 -0.28
C PRO A 329 -12.06 4.36 0.35
N ARG A 330 -12.51 3.42 -0.47
CA ARG A 330 -13.04 2.13 0.01
C ARG A 330 -11.95 1.08 -0.13
N SER A 331 -11.73 0.30 0.93
CA SER A 331 -10.81 -0.83 0.84
C SER A 331 -11.31 -1.80 -0.23
N ILE A 332 -10.43 -2.14 -1.17
CA ILE A 332 -10.67 -3.17 -2.19
C ILE A 332 -10.71 -4.56 -1.54
N ARG A 333 -10.16 -4.68 -0.32
CA ARG A 333 -10.15 -5.87 0.52
C ARG A 333 -10.76 -5.51 1.88
N PRO A 334 -12.09 -5.46 2.02
CA PRO A 334 -12.68 -5.28 3.33
C PRO A 334 -12.25 -6.43 4.24
N ALA A 335 -11.77 -6.11 5.44
CA ALA A 335 -11.48 -7.12 6.44
C ALA A 335 -12.81 -7.73 6.90
N GLY A 336 -12.90 -9.06 6.86
CA GLY A 336 -14.00 -9.79 7.47
C GLY A 336 -13.71 -10.07 8.95
N PRO A 337 -14.71 -10.55 9.70
CA PRO A 337 -14.53 -10.89 11.12
C PRO A 337 -13.43 -11.93 11.35
N ASP A 338 -13.19 -12.83 10.38
CA ASP A 338 -12.17 -13.88 10.46
C ASP A 338 -10.83 -13.50 9.79
N THR A 339 -10.62 -12.22 9.45
CA THR A 339 -9.36 -11.78 8.81
C THR A 339 -8.16 -11.91 9.74
N VAL A 340 -8.35 -11.74 11.05
CA VAL A 340 -7.31 -11.99 12.05
C VAL A 340 -7.86 -12.94 13.12
N THR A 341 -7.21 -14.08 13.30
CA THR A 341 -7.55 -15.04 14.36
C THR A 341 -6.35 -15.22 15.27
N ILE A 342 -6.56 -15.19 16.58
CA ILE A 342 -5.54 -15.46 17.59
C ILE A 342 -5.90 -16.76 18.30
N VAL A 343 -4.98 -17.72 18.29
CA VAL A 343 -5.17 -19.09 18.79
C VAL A 343 -4.12 -19.40 19.87
N PRO A 344 -4.53 -19.53 21.15
CA PRO A 344 -3.64 -20.03 22.18
C PRO A 344 -3.44 -21.54 22.02
N ALA A 345 -2.19 -22.00 22.04
CA ALA A 345 -1.81 -23.41 21.85
C ALA A 345 -0.68 -23.81 22.80
N ALA A 346 -1.03 -24.23 24.02
CA ALA A 346 -0.09 -24.47 25.11
C ALA A 346 1.04 -25.49 24.78
N SER A 347 0.71 -26.78 24.60
CA SER A 347 1.72 -27.84 24.42
C SER A 347 1.80 -28.43 23.00
N ALA A 348 0.88 -28.04 22.11
CA ALA A 348 0.76 -28.61 20.75
C ALA A 348 0.93 -27.53 19.66
N LEU A 349 1.81 -26.56 19.88
CA LEU A 349 1.98 -25.39 19.03
C LEU A 349 2.29 -25.75 17.55
N ARG A 350 3.14 -26.76 17.33
CA ARG A 350 3.51 -27.25 15.99
C ARG A 350 2.32 -27.87 15.26
N ASP A 351 1.60 -28.77 15.95
CA ASP A 351 0.45 -29.47 15.37
C ASP A 351 -0.68 -28.51 15.04
N GLU A 352 -0.92 -27.53 15.92
CA GLU A 352 -1.91 -26.48 15.70
C GLU A 352 -1.54 -25.60 14.49
N ALA A 353 -0.28 -25.17 14.38
CA ALA A 353 0.18 -24.39 13.22
C ALA A 353 -0.02 -25.16 11.90
N VAL A 354 0.32 -26.45 11.87
CA VAL A 354 0.13 -27.33 10.70
C VAL A 354 -1.36 -27.53 10.40
N ALA A 355 -2.20 -27.74 11.41
CA ALA A 355 -3.64 -27.91 11.24
C ALA A 355 -4.29 -26.66 10.64
N ARG A 356 -3.93 -25.47 11.13
CA ARG A 356 -4.41 -24.19 10.59
C ARG A 356 -3.95 -23.97 9.16
N ALA A 357 -2.68 -24.23 8.87
CA ALA A 357 -2.16 -24.11 7.51
C ALA A 357 -2.86 -25.07 6.54
N ARG A 358 -3.14 -26.32 6.97
CA ARG A 358 -3.90 -27.30 6.17
C ARG A 358 -5.33 -26.87 5.90
N ALA A 359 -6.01 -26.30 6.90
CA ALA A 359 -7.38 -25.79 6.73
C ALA A 359 -7.44 -24.65 5.70
N LEU A 360 -6.43 -23.78 5.71
CA LEU A 360 -6.30 -22.67 4.74
C LEU A 360 -5.89 -23.17 3.34
N ALA A 361 -5.11 -24.24 3.25
CA ALA A 361 -4.67 -24.86 2.00
C ALA A 361 -5.71 -25.84 1.42
N SER A 362 -6.96 -25.39 1.26
CA SER A 362 -8.07 -26.22 0.77
C SER A 362 -7.77 -26.81 -0.62
N PRO A 363 -8.08 -28.10 -0.88
CA PRO A 363 -7.86 -28.73 -2.19
C PRO A 363 -8.62 -27.97 -3.30
N GLY A 364 -7.88 -27.50 -4.31
CA GLY A 364 -8.43 -26.72 -5.43
C GLY A 364 -8.39 -25.20 -5.23
N ASP A 365 -8.00 -24.70 -4.05
CA ASP A 365 -7.70 -23.28 -3.87
C ASP A 365 -6.25 -23.00 -4.28
N ASP A 366 -6.07 -22.11 -5.24
CA ASP A 366 -4.77 -21.68 -5.75
C ASP A 366 -4.19 -20.53 -4.89
N ARG A 367 -4.60 -20.40 -3.62
CA ARG A 367 -4.09 -19.38 -2.70
C ARG A 367 -2.86 -19.84 -1.94
N SER A 368 -1.96 -18.91 -1.72
CA SER A 368 -0.70 -19.11 -1.03
C SER A 368 -0.85 -19.08 0.49
N VAL A 369 -0.23 -20.06 1.17
CA VAL A 369 -0.25 -20.17 2.63
C VAL A 369 1.18 -20.21 3.14
N ALA A 370 1.53 -19.35 4.09
CA ALA A 370 2.84 -19.42 4.76
C ALA A 370 2.68 -19.66 6.25
N VAL A 371 3.42 -20.64 6.77
CA VAL A 371 3.69 -20.76 8.19
C VAL A 371 4.98 -20.00 8.48
N ILE A 372 4.88 -18.91 9.22
CA ILE A 372 6.03 -18.08 9.60
C ILE A 372 6.40 -18.40 11.05
N VAL A 373 7.61 -18.88 11.27
CA VAL A 373 8.12 -19.29 12.59
C VAL A 373 9.25 -18.37 13.07
N PRO A 374 9.58 -18.37 14.39
CA PRO A 374 10.75 -17.66 14.89
C PRO A 374 12.05 -18.24 14.33
N GLU A 375 13.12 -17.44 14.28
CA GLU A 375 14.44 -17.88 13.81
C GLU A 375 14.98 -19.08 14.60
N ALA A 376 14.65 -19.17 15.90
CA ALA A 376 15.04 -20.30 16.75
C ALA A 376 14.48 -21.65 16.27
N TRP A 377 13.45 -21.64 15.41
CA TRP A 377 12.80 -22.83 14.85
C TRP A 377 13.32 -23.18 13.45
N HIS A 378 14.44 -22.60 13.02
CA HIS A 378 15.04 -22.89 11.71
C HIS A 378 15.21 -24.39 11.45
N ASP A 379 15.65 -25.16 12.46
CA ASP A 379 15.87 -26.60 12.33
C ASP A 379 14.57 -27.42 12.33
N ASP A 380 13.46 -26.85 12.78
CA ASP A 380 12.12 -27.45 12.73
C ASP A 380 11.42 -27.24 11.38
N VAL A 381 11.87 -26.25 10.58
CA VAL A 381 11.27 -25.89 9.29
C VAL A 381 11.12 -27.10 8.35
N PRO A 382 12.12 -27.99 8.17
CA PRO A 382 11.97 -29.17 7.31
C PRO A 382 10.86 -30.11 7.78
N ALA A 383 10.74 -30.34 9.09
CA ALA A 383 9.74 -31.23 9.66
C ALA A 383 8.32 -30.66 9.51
N LEU A 384 8.12 -29.38 9.84
CA LEU A 384 6.85 -28.67 9.65
C LEU A 384 6.43 -28.67 8.17
N ARG A 385 7.39 -28.43 7.26
CA ARG A 385 7.13 -28.45 5.82
C ARG A 385 6.73 -29.84 5.33
N ALA A 386 7.36 -30.90 5.83
CA ALA A 386 7.00 -32.28 5.48
C ALA A 386 5.58 -32.65 5.96
N ALA A 387 5.08 -31.98 7.00
CA ALA A 387 3.73 -32.16 7.51
C ALA A 387 2.66 -31.37 6.72
N LEU A 388 3.02 -30.52 5.76
CA LEU A 388 2.06 -29.82 4.89
C LEU A 388 1.74 -30.65 3.63
N PRO A 389 0.56 -30.45 2.99
CA PRO A 389 0.20 -31.17 1.77
C PRO A 389 1.23 -30.97 0.65
N ARG A 390 1.70 -32.07 0.05
CA ARG A 390 2.61 -32.01 -1.11
C ARG A 390 1.85 -31.51 -2.34
N GLY A 391 2.42 -30.52 -3.03
CA GLY A 391 1.83 -29.92 -4.24
C GLY A 391 0.89 -28.72 -4.00
N GLY A 392 0.68 -28.30 -2.75
CA GLY A 392 -0.06 -27.06 -2.42
C GLY A 392 0.85 -25.82 -2.41
N ARG A 393 0.29 -24.61 -2.50
CA ARG A 393 1.01 -23.34 -2.30
C ARG A 393 1.33 -23.05 -0.82
N ALA A 394 1.48 -24.10 -0.01
CA ALA A 394 1.76 -23.99 1.42
C ALA A 394 3.28 -24.11 1.66
N THR A 395 3.86 -23.15 2.37
CA THR A 395 5.29 -23.13 2.71
C THR A 395 5.53 -22.84 4.19
N VAL A 396 6.75 -23.11 4.64
CA VAL A 396 7.22 -22.80 6.00
C VAL A 396 8.52 -22.01 5.87
N LEU A 397 8.59 -20.88 6.56
CA LEU A 397 9.70 -19.92 6.53
C LEU A 397 9.94 -19.35 7.93
N THR A 398 11.16 -18.93 8.22
CA THR A 398 11.44 -18.04 9.35
C THR A 398 10.95 -16.62 9.07
N ALA A 399 10.77 -15.80 10.11
CA ALA A 399 10.35 -14.41 9.96
C ALA A 399 11.33 -13.60 9.07
N ALA A 400 12.63 -13.84 9.18
CA ALA A 400 13.65 -13.22 8.33
C ALA A 400 13.53 -13.63 6.86
N GLU A 401 13.28 -14.90 6.56
CA GLU A 401 13.09 -15.41 5.20
C GLU A 401 11.81 -14.91 4.55
N ALA A 402 10.76 -14.64 5.35
CA ALA A 402 9.50 -14.13 4.84
C ALA A 402 9.60 -12.67 4.35
N LYS A 403 10.68 -11.95 4.66
CA LYS A 403 10.87 -10.55 4.27
C LYS A 403 10.85 -10.38 2.75
N GLY A 404 9.96 -9.51 2.27
CA GLY A 404 9.81 -9.22 0.83
C GLY A 404 8.91 -10.20 0.09
N LEU A 405 8.36 -11.21 0.78
CA LEU A 405 7.34 -12.11 0.24
C LEU A 405 5.94 -11.67 0.66
N GLU A 406 4.92 -12.14 -0.04
CA GLU A 406 3.52 -11.95 0.31
C GLU A 406 2.77 -13.26 0.11
N PHE A 407 1.82 -13.52 1.00
CA PHE A 407 0.99 -14.72 1.00
C PHE A 407 -0.46 -14.33 1.22
N ASP A 408 -1.40 -15.06 0.63
CA ASP A 408 -2.83 -14.88 0.89
C ASP A 408 -3.13 -15.08 2.36
N HIS A 409 -2.60 -16.18 2.90
CA HIS A 409 -2.81 -16.59 4.27
C HIS A 409 -1.48 -16.76 4.99
N VAL A 410 -1.38 -16.21 6.20
CA VAL A 410 -0.23 -16.41 7.08
C VAL A 410 -0.68 -17.06 8.37
N VAL A 411 0.03 -18.12 8.78
CA VAL A 411 0.00 -18.68 10.11
C VAL A 411 1.29 -18.26 10.82
N LEU A 412 1.22 -17.24 11.67
CA LEU A 412 2.35 -16.73 12.43
C LEU A 412 2.47 -17.50 13.75
N VAL A 413 3.61 -18.15 13.96
CA VAL A 413 3.87 -18.99 15.13
C VAL A 413 4.77 -18.27 16.11
N GLU A 414 4.38 -18.29 17.38
CA GLU A 414 5.11 -17.76 18.53
C GLU A 414 5.68 -16.34 18.34
N PRO A 415 4.82 -15.31 18.23
CA PRO A 415 5.27 -13.94 17.97
C PRO A 415 6.17 -13.38 19.09
N ALA A 416 6.09 -13.91 20.32
CA ALA A 416 6.98 -13.56 21.41
C ALA A 416 8.44 -13.90 21.11
N GLY A 417 8.69 -15.08 20.49
CA GLY A 417 10.02 -15.50 20.08
C GLY A 417 10.64 -14.60 19.01
N ILE A 418 9.82 -14.06 18.08
CA ILE A 418 10.27 -13.12 17.05
C ILE A 418 10.58 -11.75 17.67
N ALA A 419 9.68 -11.25 18.54
CA ALA A 419 9.84 -9.96 19.21
C ALA A 419 11.06 -9.91 20.15
N ALA A 420 11.36 -11.02 20.82
CA ALA A 420 12.49 -11.13 21.74
C ALA A 420 13.87 -11.05 21.05
N ARG A 421 13.92 -11.22 19.72
CA ARG A 421 15.16 -11.09 18.95
C ARG A 421 15.69 -9.66 19.06
N THR A 422 16.95 -9.52 19.45
CA THR A 422 17.62 -8.21 19.50
C THR A 422 18.93 -8.26 18.70
N PRO A 423 19.25 -7.19 17.95
CA PRO A 423 18.44 -5.98 17.72
C PRO A 423 17.32 -6.19 16.68
N GLY A 424 16.22 -5.43 16.81
CA GLY A 424 15.20 -5.29 15.75
C GLY A 424 14.05 -6.31 15.69
N GLY A 425 13.83 -7.14 16.72
CA GLY A 425 12.78 -8.16 16.76
C GLY A 425 11.36 -7.62 16.57
N ASN A 426 11.03 -6.47 17.17
CA ASN A 426 9.73 -5.81 16.95
C ASN A 426 9.52 -5.41 15.48
N GLY A 427 10.56 -4.90 14.83
CA GLY A 427 10.52 -4.57 13.41
C GLY A 427 10.35 -5.82 12.53
N LEU A 428 10.97 -6.92 12.93
CA LEU A 428 10.82 -8.21 12.24
C LEU A 428 9.44 -8.83 12.44
N LEU A 429 8.89 -8.77 13.65
CA LEU A 429 7.53 -9.18 13.95
C LEU A 429 6.54 -8.38 13.13
N TYR A 430 6.72 -7.06 13.05
CA TYR A 430 5.89 -6.21 12.18
C TYR A 430 5.97 -6.65 10.71
N VAL A 431 7.18 -6.93 10.19
CA VAL A 431 7.34 -7.45 8.83
C VAL A 431 6.57 -8.77 8.64
N ALA A 432 6.69 -9.70 9.58
CA ALA A 432 6.02 -11.01 9.54
C ALA A 432 4.49 -10.88 9.53
N LEU A 433 3.94 -10.02 10.39
CA LEU A 433 2.50 -9.73 10.46
C LEU A 433 1.98 -9.13 9.15
N THR A 434 2.76 -8.31 8.47
CA THR A 434 2.33 -7.68 7.22
C THR A 434 2.60 -8.53 5.96
N ARG A 435 2.93 -9.81 6.09
CA ARG A 435 3.11 -10.71 4.93
C ARG A 435 1.79 -11.27 4.41
N CYS A 436 0.71 -11.20 5.18
CA CYS A 436 -0.61 -11.65 4.75
C CYS A 436 -1.32 -10.60 3.90
N THR A 437 -1.98 -11.03 2.83
CA THR A 437 -2.82 -10.17 1.98
C THR A 437 -4.32 -10.38 2.21
N ARG A 438 -4.72 -11.49 2.84
CA ARG A 438 -6.13 -11.86 3.06
C ARG A 438 -6.46 -12.28 4.49
N SER A 439 -5.68 -13.16 5.12
CA SER A 439 -5.90 -13.50 6.53
C SER A 439 -4.63 -13.84 7.29
N LEU A 440 -4.68 -13.60 8.60
CA LEU A 440 -3.61 -13.85 9.56
C LEU A 440 -4.16 -14.74 10.69
N VAL A 441 -3.49 -15.86 10.94
CA VAL A 441 -3.71 -16.69 12.12
C VAL A 441 -2.46 -16.61 12.98
N ILE A 442 -2.58 -16.10 14.20
CA ILE A 442 -1.49 -16.09 15.18
C ILE A 442 -1.68 -17.28 16.09
N VAL A 443 -0.69 -18.17 16.16
CA VAL A 443 -0.68 -19.30 17.09
C VAL A 443 0.43 -19.08 18.10
N HIS A 444 0.13 -19.11 19.40
CA HIS A 444 1.10 -18.81 20.44
C HIS A 444 0.91 -19.69 21.68
N ALA A 445 2.02 -20.09 22.31
CA ALA A 445 2.04 -20.71 23.63
C ALA A 445 2.46 -19.69 24.69
N ASP A 446 3.46 -18.85 24.38
CA ASP A 446 3.93 -17.79 25.27
C ASP A 446 2.96 -16.60 25.31
N PRO A 447 3.04 -15.74 26.34
CA PRO A 447 2.24 -14.52 26.38
C PRO A 447 2.51 -13.63 25.17
N LEU A 448 1.44 -13.21 24.47
CA LEU A 448 1.57 -12.32 23.31
C LEU A 448 2.37 -11.05 23.63
N PRO A 449 3.21 -10.57 22.71
CA PRO A 449 3.80 -9.23 22.79
C PRO A 449 2.73 -8.19 23.08
N ARG A 450 3.05 -7.22 23.94
CA ARG A 450 2.06 -6.22 24.42
C ARG A 450 1.34 -5.49 23.28
N MET A 451 2.05 -5.19 22.19
CA MET A 451 1.51 -4.54 20.99
C MET A 451 0.42 -5.33 20.26
N LEU A 452 0.31 -6.65 20.51
CA LEU A 452 -0.71 -7.52 19.91
C LEU A 452 -1.88 -7.82 20.87
N ARG A 453 -1.84 -7.28 22.09
CA ARG A 453 -2.92 -7.45 23.06
C ARG A 453 -4.02 -6.42 22.76
N PRO A 454 -5.31 -6.75 23.03
CA PRO A 454 -6.40 -5.78 22.92
C PRO A 454 -6.07 -4.53 23.74
N ALA A 455 -6.30 -3.35 23.16
CA ALA A 455 -6.12 -2.08 23.85
C ALA A 455 -7.25 -1.92 24.89
N THR A 456 -7.04 -2.42 26.10
CA THR A 456 -7.95 -2.21 27.23
C THR A 456 -7.61 -0.95 28.03
N ASP A 457 -6.41 -0.40 27.82
CA ASP A 457 -5.90 0.80 28.48
C ASP A 457 -5.28 1.76 27.44
N ASP A 458 -5.34 3.06 27.70
CA ASP A 458 -4.59 4.06 26.93
C ASP A 458 -3.09 3.72 26.92
N PRO A 459 -2.42 3.82 25.75
CA PRO A 459 -0.99 3.56 25.68
C PRO A 459 -0.20 4.54 26.55
N LYS A 460 0.62 3.97 27.44
CA LYS A 460 1.52 4.70 28.33
C LYS A 460 2.79 5.14 27.60
N GLU A 461 3.45 6.14 28.16
CA GLU A 461 4.77 6.55 27.70
C GLU A 461 5.77 5.39 27.79
N GLY A 462 6.42 5.06 26.67
CA GLY A 462 7.29 3.87 26.51
C GLY A 462 6.66 2.67 25.82
N ASP A 463 5.34 2.68 25.55
CA ASP A 463 4.63 1.50 24.99
C ASP A 463 4.89 1.26 23.50
N TYR A 464 5.31 2.30 22.77
CA TYR A 464 5.62 2.24 21.34
C TYR A 464 7.08 2.61 21.11
N VAL A 465 7.97 1.64 21.27
CA VAL A 465 9.35 1.78 20.79
C VAL A 465 9.41 1.29 19.35
N ILE A 466 9.01 2.15 18.42
CA ILE A 466 9.60 2.17 17.08
C ILE A 466 10.74 3.16 17.23
N ASP A 467 11.99 2.68 17.36
CA ASP A 467 13.22 3.47 17.59
C ASP A 467 12.94 4.97 17.66
N ALA A 468 12.51 5.42 18.84
CA ALA A 468 12.14 6.80 19.01
C ALA A 468 13.39 7.64 18.73
N PRO A 469 13.27 8.82 18.06
CA PRO A 469 14.30 9.82 18.23
C PRO A 469 14.54 10.02 19.72
N ALA A 470 15.76 10.39 20.09
CA ALA A 470 16.19 10.56 21.48
C ALA A 470 15.10 11.24 22.33
N PRO A 471 14.92 10.83 23.61
CA PRO A 471 13.94 11.45 24.49
C PRO A 471 14.04 12.98 24.39
N GLU A 472 12.90 13.65 24.23
CA GLU A 472 12.82 15.11 24.17
C GLU A 472 13.64 15.65 25.34
N THR A 473 14.70 16.39 25.03
CA THR A 473 15.56 16.93 26.07
C THR A 473 14.86 18.12 26.69
N GLN A 474 15.19 18.45 27.95
CA GLN A 474 14.71 19.69 28.58
C GLN A 474 14.98 20.92 27.69
N ALA A 475 16.09 20.90 26.93
CA ALA A 475 16.43 21.95 25.97
C ALA A 475 15.47 22.01 24.75
N ASP A 476 14.95 20.87 24.30
CA ASP A 476 13.96 20.82 23.21
C ASP A 476 12.61 21.39 23.68
N PHE A 477 12.22 21.10 24.93
CA PHE A 477 11.01 21.67 25.52
C PHE A 477 11.15 23.18 25.75
N GLU A 478 12.29 23.66 26.25
CA GLU A 478 12.57 25.10 26.38
C GLU A 478 12.55 25.82 25.02
N ALA A 479 13.10 25.19 23.97
CA ALA A 479 13.04 25.73 22.60
C ALA A 479 11.60 25.78 22.06
N PHE A 480 10.79 24.77 22.36
CA PHE A 480 9.36 24.75 22.03
C PHE A 480 8.61 25.89 22.71
N VAL A 481 8.78 26.08 24.03
CA VAL A 481 8.17 27.19 24.78
C VAL A 481 8.59 28.54 24.18
N ALA A 482 9.88 28.73 23.87
CA ALA A 482 10.38 29.97 23.29
C ALA A 482 9.75 30.31 21.91
N LEU A 483 9.37 29.29 21.12
CA LEU A 483 8.65 29.50 19.85
C LEU A 483 7.22 29.99 20.08
N ILE A 484 6.52 29.45 21.08
CA ILE A 484 5.19 29.92 21.47
C ILE A 484 5.27 31.37 21.94
N GLU A 485 6.21 31.69 22.83
CA GLU A 485 6.40 33.06 23.32
C GLU A 485 6.67 34.06 22.18
N ALA A 486 7.46 33.65 21.19
CA ALA A 486 7.72 34.48 20.02
C ALA A 486 6.46 34.73 19.18
N ALA A 487 5.62 33.71 18.99
CA ALA A 487 4.37 33.83 18.25
C ALA A 487 3.37 34.73 18.97
N VAL A 488 3.19 34.56 20.29
CA VAL A 488 2.32 35.41 21.13
C VAL A 488 2.80 36.86 21.08
N ARG A 489 4.12 37.09 21.20
CA ARG A 489 4.71 38.43 21.14
C ARG A 489 4.47 39.09 19.79
N GLU A 490 4.44 38.33 18.69
CA GLU A 490 4.15 38.86 17.36
C GLU A 490 2.67 39.26 17.20
N GLU A 491 1.73 38.42 17.64
CA GLU A 491 0.29 38.74 17.58
C GLU A 491 -0.05 39.97 18.44
N ARG A 492 0.55 40.11 19.63
CA ARG A 492 0.39 41.28 20.52
C ARG A 492 0.93 42.60 19.93
N ARG A 493 1.62 42.60 18.79
CA ARG A 493 1.95 43.83 18.05
C ARG A 493 0.77 44.40 17.28
N SER A 494 -0.28 43.60 17.04
CA SER A 494 -1.48 44.02 16.34
C SER A 494 -2.38 44.84 17.26
N THR A 495 -2.76 46.04 16.82
CA THR A 495 -3.72 46.90 17.54
C THR A 495 -5.12 46.30 17.56
N VAL A 496 -5.49 45.50 16.55
CA VAL A 496 -6.76 44.77 16.52
C VAL A 496 -6.76 43.67 17.57
N HIS A 497 -5.68 42.89 17.67
CA HIS A 497 -5.49 41.87 18.69
C HIS A 497 -5.63 42.43 20.10
N GLU A 498 -4.83 43.45 20.42
CA GLU A 498 -4.82 44.07 21.75
C GLU A 498 -6.17 44.71 22.11
N ARG A 499 -6.88 45.29 21.13
CA ARG A 499 -8.23 45.82 21.36
C ARG A 499 -9.21 44.72 21.77
N VAL A 500 -9.20 43.57 21.08
CA VAL A 500 -10.09 42.44 21.39
C VAL A 500 -9.69 41.80 22.71
N ARG A 501 -8.39 41.62 22.96
CA ARG A 501 -7.84 41.07 24.19
C ARG A 501 -8.22 41.93 25.40
N HIS A 502 -8.06 43.25 25.33
CA HIS A 502 -8.48 44.15 26.40
C HIS A 502 -10.00 44.19 26.59
N ALA A 503 -10.78 44.08 25.51
CA ALA A 503 -12.23 43.96 25.63
C ALA A 503 -12.62 42.69 26.39
N LEU A 504 -12.02 41.54 26.05
CA LEU A 504 -12.24 40.27 26.75
C LEU A 504 -11.87 40.38 28.23
N ILE A 505 -10.68 40.89 28.54
CA ILE A 505 -10.20 41.09 29.92
C ILE A 505 -11.17 41.97 30.71
N SER A 506 -11.68 43.05 30.10
CA SER A 506 -12.65 43.94 30.73
C SER A 506 -13.96 43.22 31.08
N GLU A 507 -14.47 42.36 30.21
CA GLU A 507 -15.71 41.60 30.50
C GLU A 507 -15.47 40.58 31.63
N LEU A 508 -14.35 39.86 31.60
CA LEU A 508 -14.02 38.88 32.63
C LEU A 508 -13.93 39.55 34.02
N TYR A 509 -13.27 40.71 34.12
CA TYR A 509 -13.29 41.49 35.36
C TYR A 509 -14.69 42.00 35.73
N GLY A 510 -15.49 42.41 34.73
CA GLY A 510 -16.88 42.83 34.95
C GLY A 510 -17.77 41.72 35.52
N ALA A 511 -17.50 40.46 35.17
CA ALA A 511 -18.14 39.27 35.74
C ALA A 511 -17.56 38.85 37.10
N GLY A 512 -16.56 39.57 37.63
CA GLY A 512 -15.91 39.26 38.90
C GLY A 512 -14.88 38.11 38.82
N LEU A 513 -14.46 37.74 37.61
CA LEU A 513 -13.39 36.76 37.38
C LEU A 513 -12.01 37.43 37.41
N LEU A 514 -10.96 36.64 37.68
CA LEU A 514 -9.58 37.13 37.77
C LEU A 514 -8.72 36.53 36.65
N PRO A 515 -8.65 37.19 35.48
CA PRO A 515 -7.81 36.73 34.37
C PRO A 515 -6.32 36.95 34.64
N THR A 516 -5.51 35.91 34.40
CA THR A 516 -4.05 36.00 34.25
C THR A 516 -3.73 36.46 32.84
N VAL A 517 -3.13 37.65 32.73
CA VAL A 517 -2.87 38.34 31.45
C VAL A 517 -1.39 38.46 31.11
N ASP A 518 -0.51 38.16 32.06
CA ASP A 518 0.95 38.28 31.91
C ASP A 518 1.63 36.96 31.50
N SER A 519 0.85 35.94 31.11
CA SER A 519 1.44 34.69 30.58
C SER A 519 2.29 35.01 29.34
N PRO A 520 3.51 34.46 29.25
CA PRO A 520 4.36 34.62 28.08
C PRO A 520 3.87 33.75 26.90
N THR A 521 3.07 32.72 27.19
CA THR A 521 2.61 31.68 26.28
C THR A 521 1.14 31.77 25.93
N ALA A 522 0.29 32.38 26.76
CA ALA A 522 -1.15 32.50 26.51
C ALA A 522 -1.62 33.96 26.48
N ASP A 523 -2.69 34.27 25.74
CA ASP A 523 -3.25 35.63 25.73
C ASP A 523 -4.01 35.98 27.02
N VAL A 524 -4.90 35.08 27.45
CA VAL A 524 -5.61 35.16 28.73
C VAL A 524 -5.84 33.75 29.27
N ILE A 525 -5.57 33.55 30.55
CA ILE A 525 -5.97 32.36 31.32
C ILE A 525 -6.90 32.82 32.42
N CYS A 526 -8.01 32.14 32.66
CA CYS A 526 -8.95 32.53 33.70
C CYS A 526 -9.49 31.31 34.44
N ASP A 527 -9.45 31.35 35.78
CA ASP A 527 -10.13 30.36 36.60
C ASP A 527 -11.58 30.79 36.80
N GLY A 528 -12.51 29.95 36.35
CA GLY A 528 -13.95 30.20 36.43
C GLY A 528 -14.71 29.09 37.18
N PRO A 529 -16.03 29.25 37.34
CA PRO A 529 -16.89 28.24 38.00
C PRO A 529 -16.86 26.86 37.32
N GLY A 530 -16.55 26.82 36.02
CA GLY A 530 -16.42 25.59 35.21
C GLY A 530 -15.01 24.99 35.18
N GLY A 531 -14.03 25.61 35.84
CA GLY A 531 -12.62 25.22 35.75
C GLY A 531 -11.76 26.26 35.04
N LYS A 532 -10.52 25.88 34.72
CA LYS A 532 -9.53 26.72 34.05
C LYS A 532 -9.91 26.89 32.58
N ALA A 533 -10.01 28.14 32.15
CA ALA A 533 -10.30 28.52 30.78
C ALA A 533 -9.08 29.18 30.13
N LEU A 534 -8.75 28.74 28.91
CA LEU A 534 -7.64 29.30 28.12
C LEU A 534 -8.20 29.98 26.87
N TYR A 535 -7.78 31.23 26.66
CA TYR A 535 -8.26 32.06 25.55
C TYR A 535 -7.09 32.42 24.64
N GLU A 536 -7.24 32.14 23.35
CA GLU A 536 -6.37 32.63 22.28
C GLU A 536 -7.15 33.70 21.51
N VAL A 537 -6.58 34.90 21.46
CA VAL A 537 -7.20 36.04 20.78
C VAL A 537 -6.63 36.13 19.37
N LEU A 538 -7.48 36.44 18.38
CA LEU A 538 -7.03 36.62 17.00
C LEU A 538 -7.11 38.07 16.57
N GLY A 539 -6.07 38.51 15.86
CA GLY A 539 -5.99 39.82 15.25
C GLY A 539 -6.69 39.93 13.89
N GLU A 540 -6.23 40.88 13.08
CA GLU A 540 -6.80 41.18 11.76
C GLU A 540 -6.88 39.96 10.84
N GLY A 541 -8.06 39.76 10.22
CA GLY A 541 -8.34 38.59 9.37
C GLY A 541 -8.48 37.26 10.13
N GLY A 542 -8.55 37.30 11.46
CA GLY A 542 -8.69 36.14 12.34
C GLY A 542 -10.01 35.38 12.21
N ASN A 543 -11.02 35.94 11.55
CA ASN A 543 -12.35 35.36 11.40
C ASN A 543 -12.49 34.31 10.27
N THR A 544 -11.42 34.00 9.54
CA THR A 544 -11.44 32.96 8.50
C THR A 544 -11.16 31.57 9.08
N TYR A 545 -11.77 30.52 8.52
CA TYR A 545 -11.56 29.13 8.96
C TYR A 545 -10.09 28.72 8.96
N ARG A 546 -9.33 29.14 7.95
CA ARG A 546 -7.88 28.88 7.89
C ARG A 546 -7.17 29.42 9.13
N ARG A 547 -7.43 30.69 9.50
CA ARG A 547 -6.81 31.33 10.66
C ARG A 547 -7.27 30.71 11.96
N MET A 548 -8.57 30.43 12.11
CA MET A 548 -9.09 29.74 13.30
C MET A 548 -8.49 28.35 13.49
N ARG A 549 -8.33 27.57 12.41
CA ARG A 549 -7.72 26.23 12.48
C ARG A 549 -6.24 26.29 12.88
N ASP A 550 -5.49 27.25 12.34
CA ASP A 550 -4.07 27.42 12.70
C ASP A 550 -3.97 27.83 14.20
N ALA A 551 -4.89 28.67 14.68
CA ALA A 551 -4.98 29.08 16.08
C ALA A 551 -5.41 27.95 17.04
N VAL A 552 -6.26 27.02 16.60
CA VAL A 552 -6.61 25.81 17.38
C VAL A 552 -5.36 25.02 17.74
N LEU A 553 -4.44 24.84 16.78
CA LEU A 553 -3.20 24.11 17.04
C LEU A 553 -2.34 24.83 18.07
N ARG A 554 -2.22 26.17 17.95
CA ARG A 554 -1.52 27.01 18.94
C ARG A 554 -2.13 26.88 20.32
N LEU A 555 -3.45 26.93 20.43
CA LEU A 555 -4.16 26.79 21.72
C LEU A 555 -3.86 25.44 22.41
N LEU A 556 -3.70 24.36 21.64
CA LEU A 556 -3.30 23.05 22.17
C LEU A 556 -1.82 23.00 22.58
N GLU A 557 -0.94 23.68 21.83
CA GLU A 557 0.48 23.83 22.17
C GLU A 557 0.67 24.64 23.46
N ILE A 558 -0.11 25.72 23.62
CA ILE A 558 -0.12 26.54 24.83
C ILE A 558 -0.58 25.73 26.03
N GLN A 559 -1.69 24.98 25.92
CA GLN A 559 -2.13 24.09 27.00
C GLN A 559 -1.04 23.10 27.40
N HIS A 560 -0.28 22.56 26.44
CA HIS A 560 0.84 21.68 26.74
C HIS A 560 1.97 22.39 27.50
N ALA A 561 2.31 23.63 27.10
CA ALA A 561 3.33 24.45 27.78
C ALA A 561 2.93 24.86 29.20
N GLU A 562 1.65 25.13 29.44
CA GLU A 562 1.11 25.52 30.76
C GLU A 562 1.02 24.32 31.74
N GLY A 563 1.20 23.09 31.27
CA GLY A 563 1.33 21.87 32.08
C GLY A 563 0.05 21.31 32.68
N GLU A 564 -0.94 22.16 33.02
CA GLU A 564 -2.25 21.74 33.52
C GLU A 564 -3.31 21.75 32.40
N PRO A 565 -4.16 20.71 32.32
CA PRO A 565 -5.26 20.71 31.36
C PRO A 565 -6.26 21.82 31.67
N ALA A 566 -6.66 22.57 30.65
CA ALA A 566 -7.76 23.52 30.74
C ALA A 566 -9.08 22.81 30.43
N GLU A 567 -10.05 22.91 31.32
CA GLU A 567 -11.42 22.40 31.13
C GLU A 567 -12.10 23.07 29.95
N HIS A 568 -11.81 24.36 29.74
CA HIS A 568 -12.41 25.15 28.67
C HIS A 568 -11.35 25.85 27.81
N ARG A 569 -11.64 25.92 26.50
CA ARG A 569 -10.74 26.47 25.48
C ARG A 569 -11.53 27.33 24.51
N TYR A 570 -11.14 28.59 24.38
CA TYR A 570 -11.85 29.58 23.60
C TYR A 570 -10.96 30.24 22.56
N LEU A 571 -11.41 30.28 21.30
CA LEU A 571 -10.91 31.22 20.30
C LEU A 571 -11.73 32.50 20.34
N VAL A 572 -11.04 33.64 20.33
CA VAL A 572 -11.67 34.96 20.51
C VAL A 572 -11.41 35.81 19.26
N LEU A 573 -12.45 36.05 18.47
CA LEU A 573 -12.35 36.72 17.18
C LEU A 573 -12.71 38.21 17.25
N PRO A 574 -12.13 39.05 16.36
CA PRO A 574 -12.44 40.48 16.31
C PRO A 574 -13.82 40.78 15.71
N GLU A 575 -14.37 39.83 14.96
CA GLU A 575 -15.62 39.96 14.21
C GLU A 575 -16.22 38.56 13.92
N PRO A 576 -17.48 38.45 13.45
CA PRO A 576 -18.11 37.16 13.18
C PRO A 576 -17.32 36.29 12.19
N PRO A 577 -17.35 34.95 12.36
CA PRO A 577 -16.65 34.03 11.48
C PRO A 577 -17.13 34.20 10.03
N ALA A 578 -16.18 34.32 9.11
CA ALA A 578 -16.45 34.46 7.68
C ALA A 578 -17.18 33.21 7.14
N GLU A 579 -16.88 32.04 7.69
CA GLU A 579 -17.57 30.79 7.45
C GLU A 579 -18.46 30.41 8.64
N PRO A 580 -19.80 30.54 8.55
CA PRO A 580 -20.71 30.28 9.68
C PRO A 580 -20.65 28.85 10.24
N TRP A 581 -20.20 27.89 9.43
CA TRP A 581 -20.06 26.49 9.83
C TRP A 581 -18.78 26.21 10.64
N ALA A 582 -17.79 27.10 10.61
CA ALA A 582 -16.47 26.85 11.19
C ALA A 582 -16.49 26.62 12.72
N PRO A 583 -17.18 27.43 13.54
CA PRO A 583 -17.26 27.17 14.99
C PRO A 583 -17.81 25.79 15.35
N GLY A 584 -18.81 25.30 14.61
CA GLY A 584 -19.39 23.97 14.84
C GLY A 584 -18.36 22.86 14.63
N VAL A 585 -17.60 22.93 13.54
CA VAL A 585 -16.54 21.96 13.22
C VAL A 585 -15.42 21.99 14.26
N LEU A 586 -15.00 23.17 14.71
CA LEU A 586 -13.91 23.28 15.69
C LEU A 586 -14.32 22.75 17.07
N SER A 587 -15.57 22.99 17.48
CA SER A 587 -16.12 22.45 18.71
C SER A 587 -16.22 20.92 18.68
N GLU A 588 -16.77 20.36 17.60
CA GLU A 588 -16.93 18.90 17.45
C GLU A 588 -15.58 18.17 17.34
N ALA A 589 -14.64 18.71 16.58
CA ALA A 589 -13.37 18.03 16.29
C ALA A 589 -12.31 18.21 17.40
N PHE A 590 -12.29 19.37 18.08
CA PHE A 590 -11.20 19.74 18.99
C PHE A 590 -11.67 20.11 20.40
N GLY A 591 -12.99 20.17 20.64
CA GLY A 591 -13.54 20.63 21.92
C GLY A 591 -13.25 22.12 22.19
N ILE A 592 -13.13 22.93 21.13
CA ILE A 592 -12.81 24.36 21.24
C ILE A 592 -14.03 25.18 20.87
N SER A 593 -14.42 26.09 21.76
CA SER A 593 -15.52 27.01 21.55
C SER A 593 -15.02 28.31 20.92
N VAL A 594 -15.83 28.90 20.04
CA VAL A 594 -15.48 30.16 19.37
C VAL A 594 -16.43 31.27 19.80
N ILE A 595 -15.86 32.39 20.26
CA ILE A 595 -16.57 33.62 20.59
C ILE A 595 -16.01 34.78 19.76
N TRP A 596 -16.82 35.78 19.49
CA TRP A 596 -16.42 36.94 18.70
C TRP A 596 -17.08 38.22 19.16
N ARG A 597 -16.40 39.34 18.89
CA ARG A 597 -16.92 40.67 19.20
C ARG A 597 -18.00 41.07 18.20
N THR A 598 -19.09 41.64 18.70
CA THR A 598 -20.14 42.31 17.92
C THR A 598 -20.14 43.80 18.23
N THR A 599 -20.96 44.59 17.52
CA THR A 599 -21.08 46.04 17.76
C THR A 599 -21.48 46.36 19.20
N ASP A 600 -22.35 45.55 19.79
CA ASP A 600 -22.99 45.82 21.08
C ASP A 600 -22.57 44.85 22.20
N GLY A 601 -21.63 43.93 21.94
CA GLY A 601 -21.24 42.92 22.93
C GLY A 601 -20.45 41.75 22.35
N TRP A 602 -20.80 40.54 22.79
CA TRP A 602 -20.20 39.29 22.36
C TRP A 602 -21.24 38.30 21.86
N ALA A 603 -20.83 37.44 20.93
CA ALA A 603 -21.63 36.31 20.48
C ALA A 603 -20.73 35.10 20.27
N GLY A 604 -21.31 33.89 20.33
CA GLY A 604 -20.58 32.67 20.08
C GLY A 604 -21.08 31.48 20.86
N GLN A 605 -20.27 30.43 20.84
CA GLN A 605 -20.54 29.19 21.57
C GLN A 605 -20.23 29.36 23.05
N ASP A 606 -21.09 28.79 23.89
CA ASP A 606 -20.84 28.65 25.34
C ASP A 606 -20.53 29.99 26.05
N LEU A 607 -21.19 31.07 25.61
CA LEU A 607 -20.84 32.44 25.98
C LEU A 607 -20.92 32.71 27.49
N ALA A 608 -21.89 32.11 28.18
CA ALA A 608 -22.07 32.29 29.62
C ALA A 608 -20.89 31.72 30.43
N ASN A 609 -20.37 30.55 30.04
CA ASN A 609 -19.15 30.00 30.65
C ASN A 609 -17.91 30.75 30.18
N ALA A 610 -17.89 31.21 28.92
CA ALA A 610 -16.75 31.92 28.34
C ALA A 610 -16.48 33.28 28.99
N LEU A 611 -17.52 34.02 29.40
CA LEU A 611 -17.38 35.37 29.95
C LEU A 611 -17.77 35.49 31.42
N GLY A 612 -18.44 34.48 31.98
CA GLY A 612 -19.06 34.55 33.31
C GLY A 612 -20.40 35.31 33.30
N GLU A 613 -21.20 35.10 34.35
CA GLU A 613 -22.42 35.88 34.58
C GLU A 613 -22.08 37.13 35.42
N PRO A 614 -22.61 38.32 35.09
CA PRO A 614 -22.39 39.51 35.90
C PRO A 614 -23.01 39.33 37.30
N PRO A 615 -22.35 39.82 38.37
CA PRO A 615 -22.90 39.73 39.72
C PRO A 615 -24.25 40.45 39.78
N ALA A 616 -25.23 39.85 40.47
CA ALA A 616 -26.66 40.23 40.50
C ALA A 616 -26.98 41.63 41.09
N SER A 617 -26.02 42.55 41.16
CA SER A 617 -26.10 43.85 41.84
C SER A 617 -25.78 45.06 40.94
N MET A 618 -25.81 44.93 39.61
CA MET A 618 -25.67 46.07 38.68
C MET A 618 -26.69 46.05 37.54
N THR A 619 -27.98 46.03 37.89
CA THR A 619 -29.08 46.38 36.97
C THR A 619 -29.65 47.75 37.29
#